data_AF-A0AAT9QY38-F1
#
_entry.id   AF-A0AAT9QY38-F1
#
_cell.length_a   1.000
_cell.length_b   1.000
_cell.length_c   1.000
_cell.angle_alpha   90.00
_cell.angle_beta   90.00
_cell.angle_gamma   90.00
#
_symmetry.space_group_name_H-M   'P 1'
#
loop_
_entity.id
_entity.type
_entity.pdbx_description
1 polymer ?
#
loop_
_entity_poly.entity_id
_entity_poly.type
_entity_poly.pdbx_seq_one_letter_code
_entity_poly.pdbx_strand_id
1 'polypeptide(L)'
;MLTYDELTGPERELWDAFPEGRWVDLRTGVAEEDRVDGGGGWGPERTVRASVVAALLLGTNTGQPGVVGSLTLVGARISGRLDLAGARIEHPLWLEECWFEESVNLFGAETRTVAIVGSRVPGLEAGSTRIEGRLDLIRSTVEANSDSVFNREVTALSLTHARVSGGIILNRARLSAPDGWALSAGGLVTEGSVICRNGFVAHGEVRLLGAQLLGGLFMQGARLEGAGSRGVALALDNAVVQTADFSDGFTANGTVHLRGTQITGNLTFDGAVLNGTPDGPALVAMRMQAVDFDLNLPRPPSGAVDLRGAQVSYLHENEHSWPETVELDGFVYGSIKTSGPDGERREAVGDRAAVARRMEWIARSPGYSPQPYEQLASWYRKAGHDDDARRVLLARQRHRRRTLSPAARVWGHLLDATVGYGYRPWLAGVWLLALTLLGTAAFGAGAPTPVKRGEGTPFQPFVYTLDLLIPIGGLGQRTAWYWTDNTLQWLAYALIALGWILTTAVIAGVTRTLQKN
;
A
#
# COMPACT_ATOMS: atom_id res chain seq x y z
N MET A 1 28.63 30.61 -35.35
CA MET A 1 27.40 30.70 -36.17
C MET A 1 27.47 29.60 -37.19
N LEU A 2 26.50 28.69 -37.21
CA LEU A 2 26.37 27.72 -38.30
C LEU A 2 25.97 28.49 -39.56
N THR A 3 26.74 28.35 -40.63
CA THR A 3 26.34 28.93 -41.93
C THR A 3 25.55 27.90 -42.73
N TYR A 4 24.56 28.35 -43.50
CA TYR A 4 23.67 27.45 -44.25
C TYR A 4 24.43 26.57 -45.26
N ASP A 5 25.55 27.06 -45.79
CA ASP A 5 26.41 26.32 -46.72
C ASP A 5 27.18 25.16 -46.05
N GLU A 6 27.38 25.22 -44.73
CA GLU A 6 28.03 24.16 -43.93
C GLU A 6 27.04 23.07 -43.47
N LEU A 7 25.75 23.20 -43.79
CA LEU A 7 24.72 22.23 -43.44
C LEU A 7 24.70 21.06 -44.43
N THR A 8 24.50 19.85 -43.91
CA THR A 8 24.27 18.66 -44.73
C THR A 8 22.90 18.71 -45.43
N GLY A 9 22.63 17.79 -46.36
CA GLY A 9 21.32 17.69 -47.01
C GLY A 9 20.15 17.62 -46.02
N PRO A 10 20.16 16.67 -45.07
CA PRO A 10 19.12 16.55 -44.04
C PRO A 10 19.02 17.76 -43.11
N GLU A 11 20.15 18.39 -42.78
CA GLU A 11 20.17 19.58 -41.94
C GLU A 11 19.55 20.79 -42.63
N ARG A 12 19.77 20.97 -43.94
CA ARG A 12 19.11 22.02 -44.73
C ARG A 12 17.61 21.79 -44.83
N GLU A 13 17.20 20.55 -45.06
CA GLU A 13 15.78 20.20 -45.10
C GLU A 13 15.08 20.53 -43.78
N LEU A 14 15.70 20.17 -42.65
CA LEU A 14 15.20 20.53 -41.32
C LEU A 14 15.20 22.04 -41.08
N TRP A 15 16.27 22.72 -41.50
CA TRP A 15 16.39 24.17 -41.38
C TRP A 15 15.24 24.89 -42.10
N ASP A 16 14.92 24.46 -43.33
CA ASP A 16 13.88 25.07 -44.15
C ASP A 16 12.46 24.67 -43.71
N ALA A 17 12.29 23.46 -43.17
CA ALA A 17 11.00 22.98 -42.66
C ALA A 17 10.57 23.64 -41.35
N PHE A 18 11.53 24.04 -40.50
CA PHE A 18 11.25 24.53 -39.15
C PHE A 18 10.33 25.76 -39.09
N PRO A 19 10.53 26.84 -39.88
CA PRO A 19 9.65 28.02 -39.85
C PRO A 19 8.20 27.73 -40.28
N GLU A 20 8.01 26.68 -41.09
CA GLU A 20 6.72 26.23 -41.60
C GLU A 20 6.06 25.17 -40.70
N GLY A 21 6.79 24.64 -39.72
CA GLY A 21 6.35 23.54 -38.87
C GLY A 21 6.12 22.24 -39.64
N ARG A 22 6.78 22.06 -40.80
CA ARG A 22 6.67 20.83 -41.58
C ARG A 22 7.48 19.71 -40.95
N TRP A 23 7.00 18.48 -41.15
CA TRP A 23 7.69 17.26 -40.73
C TRP A 23 8.84 16.96 -41.69
N VAL A 24 9.99 16.58 -41.14
CA VAL A 24 11.11 16.03 -41.90
C VAL A 24 11.25 14.56 -41.53
N ASP A 25 11.03 13.67 -42.51
CA ASP A 25 11.09 12.21 -42.33
C ASP A 25 12.27 11.65 -43.10
N LEU A 26 13.27 11.16 -42.37
CA LEU A 26 14.52 10.61 -42.93
C LEU A 26 14.51 9.08 -42.98
N ARG A 27 13.36 8.43 -42.76
CA ARG A 27 13.22 6.98 -42.87
C ARG A 27 13.32 6.50 -44.31
N THR A 28 13.76 5.26 -44.50
CA THR A 28 13.82 4.64 -45.83
C THR A 28 12.48 4.04 -46.25
N GLY A 29 11.58 3.81 -45.29
CA GLY A 29 10.30 3.13 -45.47
C GLY A 29 10.41 1.61 -45.37
N VAL A 30 11.62 1.09 -45.14
CA VAL A 30 11.89 -0.34 -44.93
C VAL A 30 12.06 -0.60 -43.43
N ALA A 31 11.09 -1.30 -42.84
CA ALA A 31 11.01 -1.49 -41.38
C ALA A 31 12.28 -2.05 -40.73
N GLU A 32 13.04 -2.89 -41.44
CA GLU A 32 14.31 -3.46 -40.94
C GLU A 32 15.42 -2.41 -40.85
N GLU A 33 15.50 -1.50 -41.83
CA GLU A 33 16.51 -0.43 -41.91
C GLU A 33 16.17 0.75 -40.97
N ASP A 34 14.89 0.96 -40.71
CA ASP A 34 14.37 2.03 -39.85
C ASP A 34 14.35 1.66 -38.36
N ARG A 35 14.84 0.49 -37.97
CA ARG A 35 14.94 0.11 -36.56
C ARG A 35 15.92 1.01 -35.80
N VAL A 36 15.41 1.69 -34.78
CA VAL A 36 16.19 2.61 -33.93
C VAL A 36 17.35 1.92 -33.22
N ASP A 37 17.22 0.64 -32.83
CA ASP A 37 18.32 -0.11 -32.20
C ASP A 37 19.57 -0.20 -33.10
N GLY A 38 19.38 -0.17 -34.43
CA GLY A 38 20.46 -0.12 -35.43
C GLY A 38 20.92 1.29 -35.81
N GLY A 39 20.34 2.34 -35.21
CA GLY A 39 20.51 3.74 -35.63
C GLY A 39 21.94 4.27 -35.55
N GLY A 40 22.81 3.65 -34.75
CA GLY A 40 24.25 3.96 -34.74
C GLY A 40 24.95 3.68 -36.07
N GLY A 41 24.35 2.85 -36.94
CA GLY A 41 24.83 2.56 -38.30
C GLY A 41 24.25 3.44 -39.40
N TRP A 42 23.30 4.35 -39.09
CA TRP A 42 22.72 5.24 -40.09
C TRP A 42 23.75 6.23 -40.64
N GLY A 43 23.72 6.44 -41.96
CA GLY A 43 24.68 7.24 -42.70
C GLY A 43 24.41 8.75 -42.66
N PRO A 44 25.22 9.55 -43.39
CA PRO A 44 25.10 11.01 -43.43
C PRO A 44 23.74 11.48 -43.96
N GLU A 45 23.04 10.68 -44.77
CA GLU A 45 21.70 10.94 -45.28
C GLU A 45 20.60 10.93 -44.21
N ARG A 46 20.90 10.42 -43.01
CA ARG A 46 19.99 10.44 -41.85
C ARG A 46 20.57 11.17 -40.65
N THR A 47 21.74 11.77 -40.79
CA THR A 47 22.47 12.37 -39.67
C THR A 47 22.25 13.88 -39.61
N VAL A 48 21.80 14.35 -38.44
CA VAL A 48 21.60 15.76 -38.12
C VAL A 48 22.41 16.08 -36.86
N ARG A 49 23.27 17.11 -36.92
CA ARG A 49 24.05 17.53 -35.75
C ARG A 49 23.15 18.11 -34.66
N ALA A 50 23.42 17.74 -33.41
CA ALA A 50 22.74 18.31 -32.24
C ALA A 50 22.87 19.83 -32.15
N SER A 51 24.00 20.39 -32.63
CA SER A 51 24.21 21.84 -32.70
C SER A 51 23.26 22.56 -33.67
N VAL A 52 22.81 21.90 -34.74
CA VAL A 52 21.82 22.44 -35.68
C VAL A 52 20.44 22.42 -35.04
N VAL A 53 20.07 21.32 -34.39
CA VAL A 53 18.83 21.22 -33.60
C VAL A 53 18.79 22.31 -32.53
N ALA A 54 19.87 22.47 -31.77
CA ALA A 54 19.96 23.50 -30.74
C ALA A 54 19.85 24.92 -31.34
N ALA A 55 20.54 25.21 -32.44
CA ALA A 55 20.47 26.51 -33.09
C ALA A 55 19.04 26.88 -33.51
N LEU A 56 18.31 25.96 -34.14
CA LEU A 56 16.91 26.17 -34.53
C LEU A 56 16.02 26.46 -33.31
N LEU A 57 16.15 25.67 -32.25
CA LEU A 57 15.37 25.86 -31.00
C LEU A 57 15.71 27.16 -30.27
N LEU A 58 16.94 27.68 -30.46
CA LEU A 58 17.42 28.95 -29.90
C LEU A 58 17.21 30.16 -30.84
N GLY A 59 16.48 29.97 -31.95
CA GLY A 59 15.96 31.06 -32.77
C GLY A 59 16.84 31.50 -33.94
N THR A 60 17.77 30.67 -34.44
CA THR A 60 18.56 31.06 -35.62
C THR A 60 17.77 31.12 -36.93
N ASN A 61 16.63 30.44 -37.02
CA ASN A 61 15.71 30.54 -38.15
C ASN A 61 14.29 30.84 -37.63
N THR A 62 13.95 32.12 -37.48
CA THR A 62 12.69 32.54 -36.86
C THR A 62 11.48 32.21 -37.72
N GLY A 63 10.37 31.83 -37.08
CA GLY A 63 9.14 31.41 -37.76
C GLY A 63 8.54 32.48 -38.67
N GLN A 64 7.78 32.06 -39.68
CA GLN A 64 7.06 32.98 -40.57
C GLN A 64 5.79 33.54 -39.88
N PRO A 65 5.44 34.83 -40.05
CA PRO A 65 4.19 35.36 -39.54
C PRO A 65 2.98 34.55 -40.02
N GLY A 66 2.15 34.09 -39.08
CA GLY A 66 0.96 33.30 -39.37
C GLY A 66 1.16 31.78 -39.40
N VAL A 67 2.41 31.29 -39.26
CA VAL A 67 2.72 29.86 -39.15
C VAL A 67 3.43 29.59 -37.83
N VAL A 68 3.07 28.49 -37.17
CA VAL A 68 3.71 28.09 -35.91
C VAL A 68 4.94 27.24 -36.25
N GLY A 69 6.13 27.81 -36.05
CA GLY A 69 7.37 27.05 -36.18
C GLY A 69 7.40 25.87 -35.20
N SER A 70 7.86 24.72 -35.67
CA SER A 70 7.95 23.47 -34.91
C SER A 70 9.18 22.71 -35.38
N LEU A 71 9.93 22.11 -34.44
CA LEU A 71 10.98 21.17 -34.80
C LEU A 71 10.38 19.77 -34.80
N THR A 72 10.17 19.22 -35.99
CA THR A 72 9.61 17.87 -36.15
C THR A 72 10.49 17.04 -37.07
N LEU A 73 11.13 16.03 -36.50
CA LEU A 73 12.13 15.20 -37.17
C LEU A 73 11.87 13.72 -36.86
N VAL A 74 11.87 12.89 -37.90
CA VAL A 74 11.58 11.46 -37.83
C VAL A 74 12.73 10.65 -38.41
N GLY A 75 13.11 9.56 -37.74
CA GLY A 75 14.08 8.61 -38.28
C GLY A 75 15.52 9.12 -38.37
N ALA A 76 15.90 10.09 -37.53
CA ALA A 76 17.20 10.73 -37.62
C ALA A 76 18.22 10.20 -36.61
N ARG A 77 19.49 10.15 -37.01
CA ARG A 77 20.64 10.04 -36.11
C ARG A 77 21.04 11.44 -35.66
N ILE A 78 20.91 11.74 -34.37
CA ILE A 78 21.34 13.01 -33.78
C ILE A 78 22.78 12.86 -33.31
N SER A 79 23.71 13.52 -34.00
CA SER A 79 25.14 13.42 -33.71
C SER A 79 25.61 14.51 -32.74
N GLY A 80 26.38 14.10 -31.73
CA GLY A 80 26.82 14.96 -30.63
C GLY A 80 25.77 15.20 -29.52
N ARG A 81 26.17 15.91 -28.47
CA ARG A 81 25.33 16.25 -27.32
C ARG A 81 24.33 17.38 -27.62
N LEU A 82 23.04 17.15 -27.36
CA LEU A 82 22.01 18.20 -27.42
C LEU A 82 21.94 18.93 -26.08
N ASP A 83 22.64 20.06 -25.98
CA ASP A 83 22.66 20.91 -24.79
C ASP A 83 21.78 22.16 -24.96
N LEU A 84 20.74 22.22 -24.15
CA LEU A 84 19.73 23.28 -24.11
C LEU A 84 19.54 23.76 -22.65
N ALA A 85 20.53 23.54 -21.78
CA ALA A 85 20.45 23.96 -20.39
C ALA A 85 20.23 25.47 -20.26
N GLY A 86 19.29 25.86 -19.40
CA GLY A 86 18.92 27.25 -19.16
C GLY A 86 18.28 27.97 -20.35
N ALA A 87 18.00 27.27 -21.46
CA ALA A 87 17.40 27.86 -22.63
C ALA A 87 15.92 28.19 -22.42
N ARG A 88 15.44 29.22 -23.11
CA ARG A 88 14.00 29.44 -23.33
C ARG A 88 13.65 29.04 -24.75
N ILE A 89 12.88 27.98 -24.88
CA ILE A 89 12.48 27.36 -26.15
C ILE A 89 11.00 27.64 -26.38
N GLU A 90 10.71 28.48 -27.35
CA GLU A 90 9.33 28.88 -27.66
C GLU A 90 8.61 27.90 -28.58
N HIS A 91 9.29 26.88 -29.10
CA HIS A 91 8.75 25.95 -30.08
C HIS A 91 8.56 24.54 -29.50
N PRO A 92 7.54 23.79 -29.94
CA PRO A 92 7.46 22.38 -29.61
C PRO A 92 8.59 21.59 -30.31
N LEU A 93 9.10 20.59 -29.62
CA LEU A 93 10.14 19.67 -30.08
C LEU A 93 9.55 18.27 -30.23
N TRP A 94 9.53 17.74 -31.44
CA TRP A 94 9.05 16.40 -31.79
C TRP A 94 10.16 15.62 -32.50
N LEU A 95 10.67 14.60 -31.83
CA LEU A 95 11.70 13.70 -32.33
C LEU A 95 11.13 12.29 -32.28
N GLU A 96 10.84 11.71 -33.44
CA GLU A 96 10.22 10.39 -33.54
C GLU A 96 11.17 9.39 -34.18
N GLU A 97 11.28 8.20 -33.57
CA GLU A 97 12.11 7.11 -34.11
C GLU A 97 13.57 7.58 -34.36
N CYS A 98 14.07 8.45 -33.49
CA CYS A 98 15.42 9.02 -33.57
C CYS A 98 16.41 8.24 -32.70
N TRP A 99 17.67 8.24 -33.12
CA TRP A 99 18.78 7.67 -32.36
C TRP A 99 19.74 8.79 -31.94
N PHE A 100 20.02 8.91 -30.65
CA PHE A 100 20.93 9.92 -30.14
C PHE A 100 22.28 9.32 -29.81
N GLU A 101 23.34 9.98 -30.27
CA GLU A 101 24.72 9.59 -29.97
C GLU A 101 25.10 9.88 -28.52
N GLU A 102 24.66 11.03 -28.00
CA GLU A 102 24.96 11.52 -26.66
C GLU A 102 23.70 12.02 -25.95
N SER A 103 23.83 12.26 -24.64
CA SER A 103 22.73 12.67 -23.76
C SER A 103 22.04 13.97 -24.20
N VAL A 104 20.78 14.14 -23.78
CA VAL A 104 20.02 15.38 -23.94
C VAL A 104 19.99 16.13 -22.61
N ASN A 105 20.35 17.42 -22.63
CA ASN A 105 20.38 18.28 -21.44
C ASN A 105 19.40 19.45 -21.59
N LEU A 106 18.34 19.41 -20.78
CA LEU A 106 17.29 20.41 -20.62
C LEU A 106 17.32 21.05 -19.22
N PHE A 107 18.41 20.91 -18.48
CA PHE A 107 18.50 21.38 -17.10
C PHE A 107 18.16 22.87 -17.00
N GLY A 108 17.15 23.22 -16.19
CA GLY A 108 16.72 24.61 -16.00
C GLY A 108 16.10 25.28 -17.23
N ALA A 109 15.81 24.54 -18.30
CA ALA A 109 15.21 25.10 -19.50
C ALA A 109 13.73 25.42 -19.31
N GLU A 110 13.22 26.44 -20.01
CA GLU A 110 11.79 26.73 -20.18
C GLU A 110 11.37 26.32 -21.59
N THR A 111 10.38 25.44 -21.74
CA THR A 111 9.96 24.92 -23.05
C THR A 111 8.46 24.66 -23.13
N ARG A 112 7.98 24.43 -24.36
CA ARG A 112 6.60 23.99 -24.63
C ARG A 112 6.45 22.48 -24.45
N THR A 113 6.15 21.74 -25.51
CA THR A 113 6.07 20.28 -25.48
C THR A 113 7.39 19.70 -25.96
N VAL A 114 7.89 18.69 -25.26
CA VAL A 114 9.03 17.87 -25.69
C VAL A 114 8.53 16.45 -25.87
N ALA A 115 8.52 15.99 -27.11
CA ALA A 115 8.14 14.64 -27.49
C ALA A 115 9.35 13.95 -28.11
N ILE A 116 9.83 12.89 -27.47
CA ILE A 116 10.89 12.01 -27.96
C ILE A 116 10.27 10.62 -27.99
N VAL A 117 9.67 10.23 -29.10
CA VAL A 117 8.78 9.06 -29.22
C VAL A 117 9.47 7.95 -30.00
N GLY A 118 9.36 6.70 -29.54
CA GLY A 118 9.97 5.53 -30.20
C GLY A 118 11.48 5.64 -30.40
N SER A 119 12.16 6.49 -29.63
CA SER A 119 13.54 6.91 -29.85
C SER A 119 14.48 6.30 -28.81
N ARG A 120 15.79 6.29 -29.10
CA ARG A 120 16.83 5.87 -28.14
C ARG A 120 17.66 7.07 -27.69
N VAL A 121 17.64 7.36 -26.38
CA VAL A 121 18.37 8.48 -25.78
C VAL A 121 19.34 7.98 -24.70
N PRO A 122 20.65 8.25 -24.80
CA PRO A 122 21.60 7.88 -23.77
C PRO A 122 21.61 8.90 -22.62
N GLY A 123 20.50 8.94 -21.86
CA GLY A 123 20.28 9.84 -20.73
C GLY A 123 19.57 11.15 -21.08
N LEU A 124 18.60 11.53 -20.26
CA LEU A 124 17.85 12.78 -20.38
C LEU A 124 17.86 13.53 -19.05
N GLU A 125 18.60 14.64 -19.01
CA GLU A 125 18.69 15.54 -17.86
C GLU A 125 17.69 16.68 -18.03
N ALA A 126 16.60 16.67 -17.29
CA ALA A 126 15.57 17.69 -17.30
C ALA A 126 15.28 18.21 -15.88
N GLY A 127 16.28 18.18 -15.00
CA GLY A 127 16.17 18.78 -13.66
C GLY A 127 15.87 20.28 -13.72
N SER A 128 15.02 20.76 -12.82
CA SER A 128 14.60 22.17 -12.72
C SER A 128 13.98 22.77 -13.99
N THR A 129 13.61 21.95 -14.99
CA THR A 129 12.97 22.45 -16.21
C THR A 129 11.54 22.93 -15.94
N ARG A 130 11.04 23.83 -16.78
CA ARG A 130 9.63 24.20 -16.86
C ARG A 130 9.09 23.85 -18.24
N ILE A 131 8.18 22.88 -18.29
CA ILE A 131 7.53 22.40 -19.51
C ILE A 131 6.07 22.83 -19.43
N GLU A 132 5.68 23.84 -20.22
CA GLU A 132 4.28 24.28 -20.30
C GLU A 132 3.39 23.24 -20.99
N GLY A 133 3.96 22.46 -21.91
CA GLY A 133 3.29 21.36 -22.58
C GLY A 133 3.47 20.02 -21.85
N ARG A 134 3.62 18.96 -22.64
CA ARG A 134 3.88 17.60 -22.13
C ARG A 134 5.34 17.22 -22.30
N LEU A 135 5.80 16.28 -21.47
CA LEU A 135 6.98 15.47 -21.75
C LEU A 135 6.51 14.08 -22.20
N ASP A 136 6.78 13.72 -23.44
CA ASP A 136 6.35 12.46 -24.04
C ASP A 136 7.57 11.60 -24.41
N LEU A 137 7.67 10.42 -23.82
CA LEU A 137 8.70 9.41 -24.09
C LEU A 137 8.06 8.07 -24.49
N ILE A 138 6.87 8.09 -25.09
CA ILE A 138 6.15 6.87 -25.49
C ILE A 138 7.04 5.98 -26.36
N ARG A 139 7.09 4.67 -26.06
CA ARG A 139 7.90 3.66 -26.77
C ARG A 139 9.41 3.95 -26.80
N SER A 140 9.90 4.94 -26.06
CA SER A 140 11.31 5.32 -26.10
C SER A 140 12.15 4.56 -25.07
N THR A 141 13.41 4.39 -25.39
CA THR A 141 14.41 3.78 -24.53
C THR A 141 15.37 4.87 -24.05
N VAL A 142 15.43 5.08 -22.73
CA VAL A 142 16.38 6.00 -22.10
C VAL A 142 17.35 5.19 -21.23
N GLU A 143 18.62 5.20 -21.62
CA GLU A 143 19.68 4.40 -20.98
C GLU A 143 20.77 5.33 -20.47
N ALA A 144 21.07 5.31 -19.17
CA ALA A 144 22.20 6.06 -18.65
C ALA A 144 23.43 5.17 -18.49
N ASN A 145 24.53 5.63 -19.08
CA ASN A 145 25.87 5.04 -18.95
C ASN A 145 26.84 5.95 -18.17
N SER A 146 26.37 7.11 -17.72
CA SER A 146 27.16 8.10 -16.99
C SER A 146 26.36 8.73 -15.86
N ASP A 147 27.07 9.27 -14.88
CA ASP A 147 26.46 9.95 -13.75
C ASP A 147 25.70 11.20 -14.20
N SER A 148 24.51 11.42 -13.62
CA SER A 148 23.85 12.71 -13.71
C SER A 148 24.67 13.75 -12.95
N VAL A 149 24.90 14.90 -13.59
CA VAL A 149 25.66 16.03 -13.02
C VAL A 149 25.05 16.51 -11.70
N PHE A 150 23.72 16.47 -11.58
CA PHE A 150 23.00 16.93 -10.42
C PHE A 150 22.92 15.87 -9.32
N ASN A 151 22.59 14.63 -9.70
CA ASN A 151 22.34 13.56 -8.73
C ASN A 151 23.64 12.92 -8.21
N ARG A 152 24.75 13.03 -8.96
CA ARG A 152 26.02 12.30 -8.72
C ARG A 152 25.81 10.79 -8.62
N GLU A 153 24.87 10.30 -9.43
CA GLU A 153 24.42 8.92 -9.52
C GLU A 153 24.01 8.68 -10.97
N VAL A 154 24.23 7.47 -11.50
CA VAL A 154 23.75 7.09 -12.83
C VAL A 154 22.23 7.26 -12.88
N THR A 155 21.74 8.14 -13.75
CA THR A 155 20.31 8.47 -13.83
C THR A 155 19.86 8.48 -15.28
N ALA A 156 18.91 7.62 -15.66
CA ALA A 156 18.37 7.57 -17.03
C ALA A 156 17.53 8.81 -17.34
N LEU A 157 16.53 9.10 -16.51
CA LEU A 157 15.69 10.28 -16.63
C LEU A 157 15.70 11.09 -15.34
N SER A 158 16.19 12.32 -15.40
CA SER A 158 16.18 13.27 -14.29
C SER A 158 15.12 14.36 -14.54
N LEU A 159 14.21 14.51 -13.59
CA LEU A 159 13.13 15.49 -13.52
C LEU A 159 13.09 16.13 -12.11
N THR A 160 14.22 16.09 -11.40
CA THR A 160 14.33 16.65 -10.05
C THR A 160 13.97 18.13 -10.06
N HIS A 161 12.99 18.53 -9.26
CA HIS A 161 12.42 19.90 -9.21
C HIS A 161 11.86 20.44 -10.53
N ALA A 162 11.58 19.57 -11.50
CA ALA A 162 10.91 19.98 -12.74
C ALA A 162 9.45 20.40 -12.47
N ARG A 163 8.93 21.26 -13.34
CA ARG A 163 7.51 21.65 -13.39
C ARG A 163 6.95 21.33 -14.76
N VAL A 164 5.90 20.51 -14.82
CA VAL A 164 5.27 20.09 -16.08
C VAL A 164 3.77 20.34 -16.03
N SER A 165 3.24 21.24 -16.86
CA SER A 165 1.82 21.57 -16.82
C SER A 165 0.98 20.49 -17.52
N GLY A 166 1.39 20.04 -18.72
CA GLY A 166 0.61 19.09 -19.54
C GLY A 166 0.69 17.62 -19.13
N GLY A 167 1.57 17.26 -18.19
CA GLY A 167 1.80 15.87 -17.77
C GLY A 167 2.97 15.18 -18.47
N ILE A 168 3.26 13.97 -17.99
CA ILE A 168 4.40 13.16 -18.43
C ILE A 168 3.88 11.80 -18.89
N ILE A 169 4.22 11.39 -20.11
CA ILE A 169 3.74 10.13 -20.69
C ILE A 169 4.92 9.23 -21.05
N LEU A 170 4.97 8.08 -20.39
CA LEU A 170 6.03 7.06 -20.49
C LEU A 170 5.45 5.71 -20.92
N ASN A 171 4.33 5.68 -21.62
CA ASN A 171 3.69 4.42 -22.03
C ASN A 171 4.65 3.60 -22.91
N ARG A 172 4.84 2.32 -22.56
CA ARG A 172 5.81 1.43 -23.25
C ARG A 172 7.25 1.94 -23.27
N ALA A 173 7.60 2.94 -22.47
CA ALA A 173 8.97 3.42 -22.37
C ALA A 173 9.82 2.43 -21.56
N ARG A 174 11.11 2.38 -21.87
CA ARG A 174 12.12 1.66 -21.08
C ARG A 174 13.11 2.65 -20.50
N LEU A 175 13.15 2.76 -19.18
CA LEU A 175 14.17 3.54 -18.48
C LEU A 175 15.17 2.57 -17.85
N SER A 176 16.47 2.76 -18.10
CA SER A 176 17.49 1.82 -17.66
C SER A 176 18.70 2.51 -17.03
N ALA A 177 18.87 2.27 -15.74
CA ALA A 177 20.03 2.57 -14.92
C ALA A 177 20.12 1.52 -13.78
N PRO A 178 20.57 0.28 -14.07
CA PRO A 178 20.44 -0.87 -13.16
C PRO A 178 21.04 -0.66 -11.77
N ASP A 179 22.16 0.04 -11.68
CA ASP A 179 22.85 0.35 -10.42
C ASP A 179 22.52 1.74 -9.87
N GLY A 180 21.60 2.46 -10.52
CA GLY A 180 21.25 3.85 -10.21
C GLY A 180 19.74 4.10 -10.27
N TRP A 181 19.37 5.25 -10.82
CA TRP A 181 17.98 5.73 -10.85
C TRP A 181 17.42 5.70 -12.27
N ALA A 182 16.45 4.82 -12.51
CA ALA A 182 15.72 4.81 -13.77
C ALA A 182 14.97 6.13 -13.96
N LEU A 183 14.37 6.65 -12.89
CA LEU A 183 13.70 7.93 -12.85
C LEU A 183 14.00 8.65 -11.54
N SER A 184 14.60 9.84 -11.61
CA SER A 184 14.77 10.74 -10.48
C SER A 184 13.88 11.97 -10.65
N ALA A 185 12.80 12.05 -9.90
CA ALA A 185 11.78 13.09 -9.99
C ALA A 185 11.43 13.65 -8.60
N GLY A 186 12.46 13.81 -7.76
CA GLY A 186 12.32 14.41 -6.43
C GLY A 186 11.80 15.85 -6.52
N GLY A 187 10.72 16.15 -5.82
CA GLY A 187 10.08 17.48 -5.85
C GLY A 187 9.50 17.88 -7.21
N LEU A 188 9.26 16.93 -8.12
CA LEU A 188 8.53 17.15 -9.36
C LEU A 188 7.14 17.72 -9.05
N VAL A 189 6.73 18.76 -9.78
CA VAL A 189 5.36 19.27 -9.76
C VAL A 189 4.73 19.08 -11.12
N THR A 190 3.58 18.41 -11.18
CA THR A 190 2.84 18.22 -12.42
C THR A 190 1.36 18.46 -12.22
N GLU A 191 0.78 19.27 -13.10
CA GLU A 191 -0.66 19.53 -13.14
C GLU A 191 -1.37 18.39 -13.87
N GLY A 192 -0.84 18.01 -15.05
CA GLY A 192 -1.24 16.79 -15.76
C GLY A 192 -0.75 15.52 -15.07
N SER A 193 -1.26 14.37 -15.53
CA SER A 193 -0.94 13.06 -14.96
C SER A 193 0.45 12.57 -15.36
N VAL A 194 1.05 11.73 -14.51
CA VAL A 194 2.19 10.88 -14.90
C VAL A 194 1.67 9.52 -15.30
N ILE A 195 1.85 9.14 -16.56
CA ILE A 195 1.25 7.94 -17.14
C ILE A 195 2.35 6.99 -17.63
N CYS A 196 2.48 5.84 -16.98
CA CYS A 196 3.48 4.80 -17.21
C CYS A 196 2.78 3.46 -17.50
N ARG A 197 1.94 3.40 -18.53
CA ARG A 197 1.05 2.24 -18.76
C ARG A 197 1.60 1.24 -19.77
N ASN A 198 1.02 0.04 -19.71
CA ASN A 198 0.96 -0.91 -20.82
C ASN A 198 2.34 -1.31 -21.38
N GLY A 199 3.26 -1.73 -20.51
CA GLY A 199 4.60 -2.16 -20.89
C GLY A 199 5.72 -1.16 -20.58
N PHE A 200 5.47 -0.18 -19.71
CA PHE A 200 6.54 0.61 -19.12
C PHE A 200 7.46 -0.31 -18.29
N VAL A 201 8.77 -0.19 -18.49
CA VAL A 201 9.78 -0.94 -17.73
C VAL A 201 10.82 0.03 -17.18
N ALA A 202 11.07 -0.03 -15.87
CA ALA A 202 12.17 0.67 -15.23
C ALA A 202 13.17 -0.36 -14.70
N HIS A 203 14.43 -0.26 -15.12
CA HIS A 203 15.56 -0.97 -14.53
C HIS A 203 16.35 0.01 -13.68
N GLY A 204 16.27 -0.10 -12.36
CA GLY A 204 16.77 0.91 -11.41
C GLY A 204 15.64 1.51 -10.58
N GLU A 205 16.00 2.29 -9.56
CA GLU A 205 15.03 2.89 -8.64
C GLU A 205 14.19 3.99 -9.33
N VAL A 206 12.88 4.00 -9.08
CA VAL A 206 11.98 5.10 -9.46
C VAL A 206 11.69 5.98 -8.25
N ARG A 207 12.14 7.24 -8.29
CA ARG A 207 12.14 8.17 -7.15
C ARG A 207 11.27 9.39 -7.43
N LEU A 208 10.20 9.55 -6.68
CA LEU A 208 9.22 10.65 -6.73
C LEU A 208 9.07 11.29 -5.35
N LEU A 209 10.18 11.41 -4.62
CA LEU A 209 10.22 11.92 -3.25
C LEU A 209 9.68 13.35 -3.17
N GLY A 210 8.67 13.59 -2.33
CA GLY A 210 8.08 14.92 -2.17
C GLY A 210 7.43 15.49 -3.45
N ALA A 211 7.18 14.65 -4.47
CA ALA A 211 6.54 15.09 -5.70
C ALA A 211 5.07 15.50 -5.47
N GLN A 212 4.59 16.47 -6.24
CA GLN A 212 3.20 16.93 -6.25
C GLN A 212 2.57 16.55 -7.59
N LEU A 213 1.79 15.47 -7.59
CA LEU A 213 1.21 14.87 -8.77
C LEU A 213 -0.30 15.11 -8.78
N LEU A 214 -0.71 16.33 -9.18
CA LEU A 214 -2.10 16.78 -9.14
C LEU A 214 -2.98 16.00 -10.13
N GLY A 215 -2.42 15.62 -11.28
CA GLY A 215 -3.10 14.76 -12.25
C GLY A 215 -3.09 13.27 -11.89
N GLY A 216 -2.36 12.86 -10.84
CA GLY A 216 -2.20 11.46 -10.44
C GLY A 216 -1.03 10.73 -11.10
N LEU A 217 -0.77 9.52 -10.62
CA LEU A 217 0.26 8.58 -11.06
C LEU A 217 -0.40 7.27 -11.48
N PHE A 218 -0.20 6.88 -12.73
CA PHE A 218 -0.85 5.72 -13.35
C PHE A 218 0.20 4.77 -13.89
N MET A 219 0.41 3.63 -13.24
CA MET A 219 1.43 2.63 -13.62
C MET A 219 0.81 1.26 -13.93
N GLN A 220 -0.38 1.24 -14.53
CA GLN A 220 -1.06 -0.01 -14.91
C GLN A 220 -0.18 -0.90 -15.79
N GLY A 221 0.05 -2.13 -15.34
CA GLY A 221 0.89 -3.11 -16.03
C GLY A 221 2.37 -2.70 -16.16
N ALA A 222 2.85 -1.75 -15.37
CA ALA A 222 4.26 -1.39 -15.33
C ALA A 222 5.10 -2.45 -14.60
N ARG A 223 6.38 -2.55 -14.99
CA ARG A 223 7.36 -3.43 -14.35
C ARG A 223 8.52 -2.62 -13.81
N LEU A 224 8.71 -2.65 -12.49
CA LEU A 224 9.84 -2.04 -11.82
C LEU A 224 10.82 -3.15 -11.43
N GLU A 225 12.00 -3.14 -12.05
CA GLU A 225 13.03 -4.16 -11.99
C GLU A 225 14.35 -3.53 -11.51
N GLY A 226 15.22 -4.33 -10.91
CA GLY A 226 16.52 -3.86 -10.44
C GLY A 226 16.39 -2.75 -9.39
N ALA A 227 15.99 -3.10 -8.17
CA ALA A 227 15.76 -2.17 -7.04
C ALA A 227 17.01 -1.39 -6.55
N GLY A 228 18.08 -1.34 -7.35
CA GLY A 228 19.38 -0.82 -7.02
C GLY A 228 20.01 -1.50 -5.80
N SER A 229 21.09 -0.91 -5.31
CA SER A 229 21.79 -1.36 -4.10
C SER A 229 20.96 -1.21 -2.81
N ARG A 230 19.90 -0.38 -2.84
CA ARG A 230 19.05 -0.06 -1.66
C ARG A 230 17.83 -0.96 -1.53
N GLY A 231 17.51 -1.77 -2.55
CA GLY A 231 16.35 -2.66 -2.51
C GLY A 231 15.00 -1.96 -2.61
N VAL A 232 14.96 -0.73 -3.13
CA VAL A 232 13.73 0.05 -3.33
C VAL A 232 13.42 0.09 -4.83
N ALA A 233 12.20 -0.29 -5.21
CA ALA A 233 11.74 -0.22 -6.60
C ALA A 233 11.04 1.11 -6.89
N LEU A 234 10.21 1.58 -5.94
CA LEU A 234 9.44 2.82 -6.06
C LEU A 234 9.48 3.59 -4.75
N ALA A 235 9.87 4.86 -4.80
CA ALA A 235 9.90 5.75 -3.65
C ALA A 235 9.02 6.99 -3.86
N LEU A 236 7.94 7.10 -3.10
CA LEU A 236 6.97 8.21 -3.10
C LEU A 236 6.89 8.90 -1.74
N ASP A 237 7.95 8.81 -0.93
CA ASP A 237 7.93 9.34 0.44
C ASP A 237 7.60 10.84 0.44
N ASN A 238 6.64 11.22 1.28
CA ASN A 238 6.10 12.57 1.43
C ASN A 238 5.54 13.19 0.13
N ALA A 239 5.26 12.38 -0.91
CA ALA A 239 4.59 12.86 -2.11
C ALA A 239 3.11 13.19 -1.83
N VAL A 240 2.57 14.13 -2.60
CA VAL A 240 1.14 14.47 -2.64
C VAL A 240 0.60 14.07 -3.99
N VAL A 241 -0.34 13.13 -4.01
CA VAL A 241 -0.83 12.50 -5.24
C VAL A 241 -2.36 12.50 -5.25
N GLN A 242 -2.98 12.90 -6.36
CA GLN A 242 -4.43 12.86 -6.46
C GLN A 242 -4.97 11.42 -6.49
N THR A 243 -4.35 10.56 -7.30
CA THR A 243 -4.68 9.14 -7.44
C THR A 243 -3.41 8.39 -7.80
N ALA A 244 -3.16 7.26 -7.14
CA ALA A 244 -2.04 6.37 -7.41
C ALA A 244 -2.60 5.01 -7.83
N ASP A 245 -2.43 4.67 -9.10
CA ASP A 245 -3.00 3.48 -9.70
C ASP A 245 -1.91 2.51 -10.14
N PHE A 246 -1.76 1.45 -9.34
CA PHE A 246 -0.81 0.36 -9.54
C PHE A 246 -1.55 -0.94 -9.85
N SER A 247 -2.54 -0.89 -10.75
CA SER A 247 -3.37 -2.04 -11.12
C SER A 247 -2.89 -2.78 -12.38
N ASP A 248 -3.73 -3.70 -12.89
CA ASP A 248 -3.56 -4.39 -14.17
C ASP A 248 -2.20 -5.09 -14.34
N GLY A 249 -1.75 -5.81 -13.30
CA GLY A 249 -0.51 -6.58 -13.33
C GLY A 249 0.76 -5.75 -13.10
N PHE A 250 0.65 -4.56 -12.50
CA PHE A 250 1.80 -3.83 -11.97
C PHE A 250 2.69 -4.76 -11.14
N THR A 251 4.00 -4.77 -11.43
CA THR A 251 4.97 -5.59 -10.71
C THR A 251 6.09 -4.73 -10.15
N ALA A 252 6.31 -4.82 -8.83
CA ALA A 252 7.46 -4.23 -8.17
C ALA A 252 8.39 -5.32 -7.65
N ASN A 253 9.60 -5.39 -8.22
CA ASN A 253 10.69 -6.24 -7.73
C ASN A 253 11.64 -5.42 -6.87
N GLY A 254 11.27 -5.27 -5.60
CA GLY A 254 11.87 -4.40 -4.60
C GLY A 254 10.79 -3.76 -3.74
N THR A 255 11.22 -2.98 -2.75
CA THR A 255 10.31 -2.33 -1.80
C THR A 255 9.56 -1.17 -2.48
N VAL A 256 8.26 -1.06 -2.21
CA VAL A 256 7.47 0.14 -2.50
C VAL A 256 7.36 1.01 -1.26
N HIS A 257 7.83 2.26 -1.35
CA HIS A 257 7.85 3.25 -0.27
C HIS A 257 6.79 4.33 -0.49
N LEU A 258 5.87 4.45 0.47
CA LEU A 258 4.77 5.43 0.54
C LEU A 258 4.79 6.16 1.89
N ARG A 259 5.96 6.36 2.51
CA ARG A 259 6.04 6.91 3.87
C ARG A 259 5.58 8.36 3.87
N GLY A 260 4.55 8.67 4.65
CA GLY A 260 3.99 10.03 4.75
C GLY A 260 3.36 10.54 3.45
N THR A 261 3.14 9.67 2.47
CA THR A 261 2.47 10.03 1.21
C THR A 261 1.02 10.41 1.50
N GLN A 262 0.56 11.49 0.87
CA GLN A 262 -0.83 11.95 0.95
C GLN A 262 -1.52 11.69 -0.38
N ILE A 263 -2.55 10.87 -0.36
CA ILE A 263 -3.32 10.45 -1.52
C ILE A 263 -4.74 10.99 -1.36
N THR A 264 -5.08 12.03 -2.12
CA THR A 264 -6.38 12.70 -1.96
C THR A 264 -7.54 11.79 -2.34
N GLY A 265 -7.35 10.93 -3.33
CA GLY A 265 -8.34 9.99 -3.82
C GLY A 265 -7.95 8.54 -3.54
N ASN A 266 -7.70 7.79 -4.61
CA ASN A 266 -7.52 6.35 -4.56
C ASN A 266 -6.05 5.94 -4.65
N LEU A 267 -5.65 5.00 -3.79
CA LEU A 267 -4.46 4.17 -3.92
C LEU A 267 -4.90 2.74 -4.22
N THR A 268 -4.61 2.22 -5.41
CA THR A 268 -4.96 0.86 -5.79
C THR A 268 -3.75 0.02 -6.16
N PHE A 269 -3.71 -1.19 -5.62
CA PHE A 269 -2.83 -2.30 -5.97
C PHE A 269 -3.63 -3.49 -6.53
N ASP A 270 -4.83 -3.25 -7.08
CA ASP A 270 -5.67 -4.32 -7.60
C ASP A 270 -4.95 -5.13 -8.69
N GLY A 271 -4.75 -6.42 -8.47
CA GLY A 271 -4.01 -7.28 -9.38
C GLY A 271 -2.49 -7.05 -9.41
N ALA A 272 -1.94 -6.24 -8.49
CA ALA A 272 -0.51 -5.96 -8.41
C ALA A 272 0.29 -7.14 -7.83
N VAL A 273 1.56 -7.22 -8.18
CA VAL A 273 2.52 -8.19 -7.63
C VAL A 273 3.64 -7.44 -6.91
N LEU A 274 3.66 -7.57 -5.58
CA LEU A 274 4.64 -6.93 -4.71
C LEU A 274 5.70 -7.94 -4.26
N ASN A 275 6.87 -7.90 -4.89
CA ASN A 275 7.99 -8.77 -4.58
C ASN A 275 9.03 -7.96 -3.79
N GLY A 276 8.94 -7.99 -2.46
CA GLY A 276 9.95 -7.39 -1.58
C GLY A 276 11.32 -8.03 -1.76
N THR A 277 12.36 -7.39 -1.21
CA THR A 277 13.70 -7.99 -1.16
C THR A 277 13.72 -9.20 -0.21
N PRO A 278 14.68 -10.14 -0.33
CA PRO A 278 14.68 -11.40 0.43
C PRO A 278 14.48 -11.24 1.95
N ASP A 279 15.06 -10.19 2.53
CA ASP A 279 14.96 -9.88 3.97
C ASP A 279 14.24 -8.54 4.25
N GLY A 280 13.63 -7.93 3.24
CA GLY A 280 13.03 -6.60 3.33
C GLY A 280 11.52 -6.58 3.19
N PRO A 281 10.90 -5.44 3.51
CA PRO A 281 9.48 -5.24 3.27
C PRO A 281 9.17 -5.25 1.77
N ALA A 282 7.94 -5.63 1.42
CA ALA A 282 7.41 -5.41 0.07
C ALA A 282 6.74 -4.03 -0.05
N LEU A 283 6.10 -3.57 1.03
CA LEU A 283 5.40 -2.29 1.09
C LEU A 283 5.65 -1.60 2.43
N VAL A 284 6.13 -0.36 2.37
CA VAL A 284 6.29 0.53 3.53
C VAL A 284 5.43 1.76 3.31
N ALA A 285 4.28 1.81 3.96
CA ALA A 285 3.29 2.89 3.87
C ALA A 285 3.04 3.53 5.25
N MET A 286 4.10 3.67 6.04
CA MET A 286 4.03 4.30 7.36
C MET A 286 3.50 5.74 7.26
N ARG A 287 2.50 6.08 8.08
CA ARG A 287 1.88 7.42 8.14
C ARG A 287 1.29 7.90 6.80
N MET A 288 1.06 6.99 5.86
CA MET A 288 0.35 7.27 4.61
C MET A 288 -1.10 7.69 4.90
N GLN A 289 -1.62 8.62 4.12
CA GLN A 289 -3.03 9.03 4.17
C GLN A 289 -3.67 8.78 2.81
N ALA A 290 -4.82 8.11 2.77
CA ALA A 290 -5.60 7.92 1.55
C ALA A 290 -7.11 7.96 1.81
N VAL A 291 -7.93 8.25 0.79
CA VAL A 291 -9.38 8.04 0.92
C VAL A 291 -9.69 6.57 0.71
N ASP A 292 -9.38 6.03 -0.47
CA ASP A 292 -9.53 4.61 -0.78
C ASP A 292 -8.14 3.97 -0.83
N PHE A 293 -7.97 2.86 -0.12
CA PHE A 293 -6.80 1.99 -0.21
C PHE A 293 -7.22 0.59 -0.62
N ASP A 294 -6.97 0.24 -1.88
CA ASP A 294 -7.27 -1.06 -2.44
C ASP A 294 -6.02 -1.95 -2.47
N LEU A 295 -6.03 -2.98 -1.63
CA LEU A 295 -4.95 -3.96 -1.50
C LEU A 295 -5.40 -5.34 -2.00
N ASN A 296 -6.29 -5.40 -2.99
CA ASN A 296 -6.71 -6.66 -3.61
C ASN A 296 -5.60 -7.27 -4.47
N LEU A 297 -4.81 -8.17 -3.87
CA LEU A 297 -3.67 -8.79 -4.55
C LEU A 297 -4.05 -10.17 -5.11
N PRO A 298 -3.42 -10.63 -6.20
CA PRO A 298 -3.61 -11.99 -6.72
C PRO A 298 -2.83 -13.03 -5.91
N ARG A 299 -1.84 -12.60 -5.10
CA ARG A 299 -1.03 -13.43 -4.20
C ARG A 299 -0.45 -12.57 -3.07
N PRO A 300 -0.12 -13.17 -1.90
CA PRO A 300 0.50 -12.42 -0.80
C PRO A 300 1.80 -11.74 -1.23
N PRO A 301 2.09 -10.53 -0.73
CA PRO A 301 3.40 -9.92 -0.90
C PRO A 301 4.51 -10.85 -0.40
N SER A 302 5.66 -10.87 -1.09
CA SER A 302 6.77 -11.75 -0.68
C SER A 302 7.54 -11.27 0.56
N GLY A 303 7.31 -10.02 0.97
CA GLY A 303 7.95 -9.38 2.12
C GLY A 303 6.93 -8.71 3.03
N ALA A 304 7.40 -8.16 4.15
CA ALA A 304 6.54 -7.52 5.15
C ALA A 304 5.75 -6.33 4.58
N VAL A 305 4.57 -6.08 5.16
CA VAL A 305 3.76 -4.88 4.90
C VAL A 305 3.72 -4.03 6.17
N ASP A 306 4.20 -2.80 6.08
CA ASP A 306 4.22 -1.83 7.20
C ASP A 306 3.27 -0.66 6.93
N LEU A 307 2.18 -0.61 7.69
CA LEU A 307 1.14 0.42 7.65
C LEU A 307 1.09 1.25 8.95
N ARG A 308 2.18 1.27 9.73
CA ARG A 308 2.18 1.94 11.03
C ARG A 308 1.80 3.42 10.91
N GLY A 309 0.79 3.82 11.68
CA GLY A 309 0.25 5.18 11.69
C GLY A 309 -0.47 5.62 10.40
N ALA A 310 -0.69 4.72 9.43
CA ALA A 310 -1.41 5.05 8.21
C ALA A 310 -2.90 5.29 8.49
N GLN A 311 -3.56 6.08 7.66
CA GLN A 311 -4.95 6.46 7.83
C GLN A 311 -5.68 6.39 6.50
N VAL A 312 -6.74 5.58 6.43
CA VAL A 312 -7.54 5.40 5.21
C VAL A 312 -9.03 5.53 5.51
N SER A 313 -9.84 5.99 4.55
CA SER A 313 -11.31 6.00 4.75
C SER A 313 -11.91 4.63 4.44
N TYR A 314 -11.47 4.01 3.35
CA TYR A 314 -11.91 2.69 2.94
C TYR A 314 -10.69 1.80 2.68
N LEU A 315 -10.72 0.59 3.23
CA LEU A 315 -9.75 -0.46 2.99
C LEU A 315 -10.44 -1.55 2.16
N HIS A 316 -9.90 -1.85 0.99
CA HIS A 316 -10.29 -3.04 0.23
C HIS A 316 -9.25 -4.13 0.41
N GLU A 317 -9.72 -5.31 0.79
CA GLU A 317 -8.86 -6.47 0.99
C GLU A 317 -9.52 -7.75 0.49
N ASN A 318 -8.67 -8.74 0.23
CA ASN A 318 -9.03 -10.10 -0.11
C ASN A 318 -8.15 -11.09 0.71
N GLU A 319 -8.29 -12.38 0.43
CA GLU A 319 -7.55 -13.43 1.14
C GLU A 319 -6.02 -13.40 0.93
N HIS A 320 -5.54 -12.67 -0.08
CA HIS A 320 -4.13 -12.56 -0.45
C HIS A 320 -3.52 -11.20 -0.10
N SER A 321 -4.27 -10.26 0.49
CA SER A 321 -3.78 -8.90 0.78
C SER A 321 -2.62 -8.85 1.77
N TRP A 322 -2.51 -9.86 2.65
CA TRP A 322 -1.64 -9.79 3.83
C TRP A 322 -0.55 -10.87 3.85
N PRO A 323 0.74 -10.49 4.00
CA PRO A 323 1.86 -11.43 4.08
C PRO A 323 1.98 -12.11 5.46
N GLU A 324 3.07 -12.83 5.67
CA GLU A 324 3.40 -13.47 6.96
C GLU A 324 3.77 -12.49 8.07
N THR A 325 4.30 -11.31 7.73
CA THR A 325 4.70 -10.27 8.68
C THR A 325 3.99 -8.97 8.36
N VAL A 326 3.18 -8.46 9.29
CA VAL A 326 2.40 -7.23 9.10
C VAL A 326 2.55 -6.30 10.30
N GLU A 327 2.83 -5.03 10.03
CA GLU A 327 2.90 -3.99 11.06
C GLU A 327 1.76 -2.99 10.91
N LEU A 328 0.86 -2.97 11.89
CA LEU A 328 -0.41 -2.21 11.83
C LEU A 328 -0.55 -1.21 12.97
N ASP A 329 0.48 -1.01 13.79
CA ASP A 329 0.38 -0.16 14.97
C ASP A 329 0.01 1.28 14.59
N GLY A 330 -1.13 1.76 15.07
CA GLY A 330 -1.67 3.07 14.73
C GLY A 330 -2.33 3.16 13.35
N PHE A 331 -2.51 2.04 12.63
CA PHE A 331 -3.28 2.02 11.39
C PHE A 331 -4.77 2.25 11.69
N VAL A 332 -5.38 3.20 10.99
CA VAL A 332 -6.79 3.58 11.15
C VAL A 332 -7.50 3.47 9.81
N TYR A 333 -8.69 2.86 9.81
CA TYR A 333 -9.56 2.75 8.64
C TYR A 333 -11.02 3.05 8.99
N GLY A 334 -11.77 3.68 8.08
CA GLY A 334 -13.19 3.96 8.28
C GLY A 334 -14.08 2.73 8.09
N SER A 335 -13.92 2.04 6.95
CA SER A 335 -14.66 0.85 6.57
C SER A 335 -13.76 -0.16 5.85
N ILE A 336 -14.08 -1.46 5.98
CA ILE A 336 -13.45 -2.55 5.23
C ILE A 336 -14.45 -3.07 4.21
N LYS A 337 -14.05 -3.09 2.94
CA LYS A 337 -14.85 -3.59 1.82
C LYS A 337 -14.17 -4.79 1.18
N THR A 338 -14.98 -5.73 0.70
CA THR A 338 -14.52 -6.88 -0.09
C THR A 338 -15.20 -6.87 -1.44
N SER A 339 -14.50 -7.34 -2.46
CA SER A 339 -15.06 -7.51 -3.81
C SER A 339 -15.93 -8.77 -3.85
N GLY A 340 -17.19 -8.63 -4.24
CA GLY A 340 -18.08 -9.75 -4.50
C GLY A 340 -17.77 -10.47 -5.82
N PRO A 341 -18.40 -11.63 -6.09
CA PRO A 341 -18.22 -12.38 -7.35
C PRO A 341 -18.57 -11.55 -8.59
N ASP A 342 -19.51 -10.61 -8.44
CA ASP A 342 -20.00 -9.74 -9.52
C ASP A 342 -19.19 -8.44 -9.65
N GLY A 343 -18.07 -8.30 -8.90
CA GLY A 343 -17.26 -7.08 -8.85
C GLY A 343 -17.83 -5.98 -7.94
N GLU A 344 -19.03 -6.14 -7.39
CA GLU A 344 -19.60 -5.19 -6.44
C GLU A 344 -18.82 -5.14 -5.13
N ARG A 345 -18.46 -3.93 -4.70
CA ARG A 345 -17.80 -3.68 -3.42
C ARG A 345 -18.84 -3.66 -2.30
N ARG A 346 -18.79 -4.64 -1.40
CA ARG A 346 -19.71 -4.78 -0.27
C ARG A 346 -18.97 -4.60 1.06
N GLU A 347 -19.68 -4.14 2.08
CA GLU A 347 -19.17 -4.12 3.46
C GLU A 347 -18.75 -5.54 3.85
N ALA A 348 -17.53 -5.67 4.37
CA ALA A 348 -16.87 -6.96 4.50
C ALA A 348 -17.29 -7.72 5.77
N VAL A 349 -18.60 -7.82 6.01
CA VAL A 349 -19.20 -8.29 7.26
C VAL A 349 -20.06 -9.54 7.02
N GLY A 350 -20.39 -10.27 8.08
CA GLY A 350 -21.28 -11.43 8.01
C GLY A 350 -20.58 -12.78 7.76
N ASP A 351 -19.30 -12.77 7.38
CA ASP A 351 -18.48 -14.00 7.25
C ASP A 351 -17.61 -14.24 8.49
N ARG A 352 -17.89 -15.32 9.22
CA ARG A 352 -17.11 -15.72 10.40
C ARG A 352 -15.68 -16.14 10.04
N ALA A 353 -15.46 -16.69 8.84
CA ALA A 353 -14.12 -17.02 8.36
C ALA A 353 -13.32 -15.74 8.13
N ALA A 354 -13.92 -14.69 7.55
CA ALA A 354 -13.30 -13.37 7.42
C ALA A 354 -12.90 -12.78 8.78
N VAL A 355 -13.74 -12.89 9.81
CA VAL A 355 -13.39 -12.42 11.17
C VAL A 355 -12.16 -13.16 11.70
N ALA A 356 -12.11 -14.49 11.53
CA ALA A 356 -10.98 -15.31 11.97
C ALA A 356 -9.69 -14.95 11.22
N ARG A 357 -9.74 -14.89 9.88
CA ARG A 357 -8.63 -14.42 9.04
C ARG A 357 -8.15 -13.05 9.52
N ARG A 358 -9.09 -12.15 9.82
CA ARG A 358 -8.76 -10.79 10.28
C ARG A 358 -8.11 -10.71 11.65
N MET A 359 -8.33 -11.68 12.52
CA MET A 359 -7.61 -11.73 13.80
C MET A 359 -6.22 -12.35 13.61
N GLU A 360 -6.06 -13.23 12.62
CA GLU A 360 -4.82 -13.94 12.35
C GLU A 360 -3.73 -12.98 11.84
N TRP A 361 -3.98 -12.19 10.80
CA TRP A 361 -2.99 -11.22 10.29
C TRP A 361 -2.64 -10.12 11.31
N ILE A 362 -3.57 -9.68 12.17
CA ILE A 362 -3.22 -8.78 13.29
C ILE A 362 -2.25 -9.49 14.26
N ALA A 363 -2.42 -10.80 14.47
CA ALA A 363 -1.53 -11.58 15.33
C ALA A 363 -0.17 -11.91 14.68
N ARG A 364 0.00 -11.63 13.37
CA ARG A 364 1.26 -11.76 12.64
C ARG A 364 2.24 -10.60 12.87
N SER A 365 1.84 -9.55 13.59
CA SER A 365 2.78 -8.51 14.02
C SER A 365 3.83 -9.11 14.97
N PRO A 366 5.14 -8.80 14.82
CA PRO A 366 6.20 -9.31 15.69
C PRO A 366 6.00 -8.97 17.17
N GLY A 367 5.23 -7.92 17.47
CA GLY A 367 4.96 -7.43 18.81
C GLY A 367 3.48 -7.48 19.19
N TYR A 368 3.21 -7.34 20.49
CA TYR A 368 1.85 -7.13 20.97
C TYR A 368 1.50 -5.64 20.94
N SER A 369 0.68 -5.23 19.95
CA SER A 369 -0.02 -3.94 19.99
C SER A 369 -1.52 -4.15 20.23
N PRO A 370 -2.13 -3.46 21.22
CA PRO A 370 -3.57 -3.54 21.46
C PRO A 370 -4.41 -2.76 20.43
N GLN A 371 -3.86 -1.70 19.82
CA GLN A 371 -4.63 -0.77 18.99
C GLN A 371 -5.26 -1.41 17.75
N PRO A 372 -4.58 -2.29 16.98
CA PRO A 372 -5.21 -2.92 15.81
C PRO A 372 -6.46 -3.75 16.15
N TYR A 373 -6.46 -4.41 17.31
CA TYR A 373 -7.65 -5.14 17.80
C TYR A 373 -8.79 -4.19 18.18
N GLU A 374 -8.47 -3.05 18.80
CA GLU A 374 -9.47 -2.04 19.18
C GLU A 374 -10.08 -1.39 17.94
N GLN A 375 -9.26 -1.07 16.94
CA GLN A 375 -9.69 -0.54 15.65
C GLN A 375 -10.66 -1.51 14.94
N LEU A 376 -10.29 -2.78 14.81
CA LEU A 376 -11.14 -3.80 14.18
C LEU A 376 -12.45 -4.02 14.96
N ALA A 377 -12.38 -4.08 16.30
CA ALA A 377 -13.57 -4.23 17.13
C ALA A 377 -14.50 -3.01 17.07
N SER A 378 -13.95 -1.81 16.95
CA SER A 378 -14.70 -0.56 16.78
C SER A 378 -15.46 -0.56 15.45
N TRP A 379 -14.80 -0.97 14.36
CA TRP A 379 -15.44 -1.09 13.05
C TRP A 379 -16.59 -2.11 13.06
N TYR A 380 -16.39 -3.34 13.56
CA TYR A 380 -17.48 -4.33 13.67
C TYR A 380 -18.67 -3.81 14.47
N ARG A 381 -18.42 -3.05 15.55
CA ARG A 381 -19.50 -2.45 16.34
C ARG A 381 -20.28 -1.40 15.54
N LYS A 382 -19.58 -0.51 14.83
CA LYS A 382 -20.23 0.49 13.96
C LYS A 382 -21.03 -0.15 12.83
N ALA A 383 -20.58 -1.30 12.34
CA ALA A 383 -21.30 -2.10 11.35
C ALA A 383 -22.50 -2.90 11.92
N GLY A 384 -22.75 -2.87 13.24
CA GLY A 384 -23.84 -3.60 13.90
C GLY A 384 -23.51 -5.04 14.33
N HIS A 385 -22.25 -5.47 14.19
CA HIS A 385 -21.78 -6.82 14.50
C HIS A 385 -21.09 -6.89 15.88
N ASP A 386 -21.87 -6.67 16.94
CA ASP A 386 -21.36 -6.68 18.33
C ASP A 386 -20.71 -8.01 18.75
N ASP A 387 -21.21 -9.14 18.26
CA ASP A 387 -20.64 -10.46 18.53
C ASP A 387 -19.23 -10.61 17.97
N ASP A 388 -18.99 -10.09 16.77
CA ASP A 388 -17.68 -10.12 16.14
C ASP A 388 -16.71 -9.15 16.83
N ALA A 389 -17.19 -7.97 17.22
CA ALA A 389 -16.42 -7.06 18.06
C ALA A 389 -15.98 -7.71 19.39
N ARG A 390 -16.86 -8.46 20.06
CA ARG A 390 -16.51 -9.24 21.27
C ARG A 390 -15.47 -10.32 20.98
N ARG A 391 -15.55 -11.02 19.84
CA ARG A 391 -14.57 -12.04 19.43
C ARG A 391 -13.18 -11.44 19.24
N VAL A 392 -13.10 -10.28 18.57
CA VAL A 392 -11.83 -9.56 18.37
C VAL A 392 -11.22 -9.11 19.70
N LEU A 393 -12.02 -8.55 20.61
CA LEU A 393 -11.52 -8.14 21.93
C LEU A 393 -11.12 -9.32 22.82
N LEU A 394 -11.77 -10.48 22.67
CA LEU A 394 -11.33 -11.72 23.30
C LEU A 394 -9.98 -12.18 22.74
N ALA A 395 -9.80 -12.12 21.42
CA ALA A 395 -8.51 -12.42 20.78
C ALA A 395 -7.40 -11.48 21.28
N ARG A 396 -7.70 -10.19 21.48
CA ARG A 396 -6.79 -9.23 22.11
C ARG A 396 -6.30 -9.70 23.49
N GLN A 397 -7.22 -10.14 24.36
CA GLN A 397 -6.83 -10.62 25.71
C GLN A 397 -6.03 -11.93 25.64
N ARG A 398 -6.34 -12.81 24.68
CA ARG A 398 -5.57 -14.05 24.45
C ARG A 398 -4.15 -13.77 23.96
N HIS A 399 -3.97 -12.80 23.08
CA HIS A 399 -2.65 -12.35 22.65
C HIS A 399 -1.91 -11.73 23.84
N ARG A 400 -2.52 -10.76 24.55
CA ARG A 400 -1.95 -10.14 25.76
C ARG A 400 -1.50 -11.18 26.79
N ARG A 401 -2.26 -12.25 26.99
CA ARG A 401 -1.91 -13.31 27.94
C ARG A 401 -0.52 -13.89 27.66
N ARG A 402 -0.11 -14.02 26.39
CA ARG A 402 1.21 -14.54 26.02
C ARG A 402 2.37 -13.66 26.52
N THR A 403 2.13 -12.37 26.75
CA THR A 403 3.13 -11.42 27.24
C THR A 403 3.19 -11.32 28.77
N LEU A 404 2.31 -12.03 29.50
CA LEU A 404 2.22 -11.96 30.96
C LEU A 404 3.17 -12.94 31.66
N SER A 405 3.37 -12.72 32.97
CA SER A 405 4.08 -13.67 33.85
C SER A 405 3.33 -15.02 33.95
N PRO A 406 4.01 -16.13 34.32
CA PRO A 406 3.38 -17.45 34.38
C PRO A 406 2.13 -17.51 35.28
N ALA A 407 2.15 -16.90 36.46
CA ALA A 407 0.99 -16.86 37.36
C ALA A 407 -0.20 -16.11 36.74
N ALA A 408 0.06 -14.96 36.12
CA ALA A 408 -0.95 -14.19 35.42
C ALA A 408 -1.48 -14.92 34.16
N ARG A 409 -0.67 -15.77 33.52
CA ARG A 409 -1.12 -16.66 32.44
C ARG A 409 -2.12 -17.69 32.93
N VAL A 410 -1.83 -18.39 34.03
CA VAL A 410 -2.74 -19.38 34.64
C VAL A 410 -4.08 -18.71 35.00
N TRP A 411 -4.02 -17.55 35.66
CA TRP A 411 -5.22 -16.76 35.95
C TRP A 411 -5.98 -16.37 34.68
N GLY A 412 -5.25 -15.95 33.63
CA GLY A 412 -5.82 -15.66 32.33
C GLY A 412 -6.52 -16.86 31.67
N HIS A 413 -5.97 -18.07 31.79
CA HIS A 413 -6.62 -19.29 31.29
C HIS A 413 -7.90 -19.61 32.05
N LEU A 414 -7.91 -19.43 33.38
CA LEU A 414 -9.11 -19.58 34.21
C LEU A 414 -10.20 -18.58 33.80
N LEU A 415 -9.85 -17.31 33.58
CA LEU A 415 -10.79 -16.28 33.10
C LEU A 415 -11.31 -16.55 31.68
N ASP A 416 -10.49 -17.10 30.79
CA ASP A 416 -10.90 -17.47 29.43
C ASP A 416 -11.92 -18.63 29.45
N ALA A 417 -11.66 -19.66 30.27
CA ALA A 417 -12.49 -20.86 30.39
C ALA A 417 -13.83 -20.61 31.12
N THR A 418 -13.84 -19.72 32.11
CA THR A 418 -15.05 -19.44 32.91
C THR A 418 -15.99 -18.44 32.25
N VAL A 419 -15.48 -17.28 31.83
CA VAL A 419 -16.30 -16.17 31.31
C VAL A 419 -15.74 -15.50 30.05
N GLY A 420 -14.68 -16.04 29.46
CA GLY A 420 -14.03 -15.45 28.30
C GLY A 420 -13.57 -14.02 28.56
N TYR A 421 -12.94 -13.73 29.71
CA TYR A 421 -12.58 -12.37 30.14
C TYR A 421 -13.77 -11.38 30.23
N GLY A 422 -14.99 -11.89 30.42
CA GLY A 422 -16.22 -11.11 30.44
C GLY A 422 -16.86 -10.90 29.06
N TYR A 423 -16.27 -11.43 27.98
CA TYR A 423 -16.85 -11.36 26.63
C TYR A 423 -17.80 -12.52 26.31
N ARG A 424 -17.91 -13.53 27.19
CA ARG A 424 -18.81 -14.69 27.05
C ARG A 424 -19.56 -14.98 28.36
N PRO A 425 -20.43 -14.07 28.84
CA PRO A 425 -21.11 -14.23 30.15
C PRO A 425 -22.03 -15.46 30.21
N TRP A 426 -22.54 -15.95 29.07
CA TRP A 426 -23.37 -17.16 29.01
C TRP A 426 -22.66 -18.43 29.52
N LEU A 427 -21.32 -18.49 29.45
CA LEU A 427 -20.55 -19.61 29.99
C LEU A 427 -20.73 -19.75 31.51
N ALA A 428 -20.97 -18.64 32.22
CA ALA A 428 -21.25 -18.70 33.64
C ALA A 428 -22.56 -19.47 33.93
N GLY A 429 -23.56 -19.35 33.07
CA GLY A 429 -24.79 -20.15 33.16
C GLY A 429 -24.56 -21.63 32.88
N VAL A 430 -23.69 -21.96 31.92
CA VAL A 430 -23.28 -23.36 31.65
C VAL A 430 -22.53 -23.95 32.84
N TRP A 431 -21.59 -23.21 33.42
CA TRP A 431 -20.89 -23.62 34.62
C TRP A 431 -21.82 -23.76 35.82
N LEU A 432 -22.75 -22.82 36.01
CA LEU A 432 -23.78 -22.93 37.05
C LEU A 432 -24.58 -24.22 36.87
N LEU A 433 -25.09 -24.49 35.67
CA LEU A 433 -25.85 -25.72 35.38
C LEU A 433 -25.01 -26.99 35.63
N ALA A 434 -23.77 -27.03 35.13
CA ALA A 434 -22.88 -28.17 35.29
C ALA A 434 -22.55 -28.44 36.77
N LEU A 435 -22.24 -27.40 37.54
CA LEU A 435 -21.98 -27.50 38.98
C LEU A 435 -23.25 -27.86 39.76
N THR A 436 -24.42 -27.37 39.34
CA THR A 436 -25.70 -27.76 39.92
C THR A 436 -25.96 -29.25 39.71
N LEU A 437 -25.76 -29.77 38.50
CA LEU A 437 -25.94 -31.20 38.21
C LEU A 437 -24.93 -32.06 38.99
N LEU A 438 -23.66 -31.66 39.03
CA LEU A 438 -22.60 -32.34 39.78
C LEU A 438 -22.92 -32.41 41.27
N GLY A 439 -23.27 -31.27 41.89
CA GLY A 439 -23.62 -31.22 43.30
C GLY A 439 -24.90 -31.98 43.61
N THR A 440 -25.91 -31.91 42.73
CA THR A 440 -27.17 -32.68 42.90
C THR A 440 -26.88 -34.18 42.93
N ALA A 441 -26.01 -34.68 42.04
CA ALA A 441 -25.62 -36.08 42.01
C ALA A 441 -24.80 -36.48 43.26
N ALA A 442 -23.80 -35.67 43.63
CA ALA A 442 -22.93 -35.96 44.76
C ALA A 442 -23.69 -35.93 46.11
N PHE A 443 -24.50 -34.91 46.34
CA PHE A 443 -25.28 -34.76 47.56
C PHE A 443 -26.53 -35.65 47.57
N GLY A 444 -27.03 -36.09 46.42
CA GLY A 444 -28.09 -37.10 46.35
C GLY A 444 -27.64 -38.49 46.78
N ALA A 445 -26.34 -38.78 46.68
CA ALA A 445 -25.75 -40.06 47.11
C ALA A 445 -25.39 -40.09 48.60
N GLY A 446 -25.33 -38.93 49.27
CA GLY A 446 -24.98 -38.81 50.67
C GLY A 446 -26.19 -38.59 51.58
N ALA A 447 -26.03 -38.88 52.87
CA ALA A 447 -27.01 -38.55 53.90
C ALA A 447 -26.54 -37.32 54.72
N PRO A 448 -27.16 -36.14 54.57
CA PRO A 448 -26.79 -34.96 55.35
C PRO A 448 -27.34 -35.02 56.78
N THR A 449 -26.72 -34.27 57.68
CA THR A 449 -27.18 -34.15 59.07
C THR A 449 -27.86 -32.78 59.28
N PRO A 450 -29.06 -32.74 59.89
CA PRO A 450 -29.73 -31.47 60.17
C PRO A 450 -29.05 -30.71 61.31
N VAL A 451 -28.89 -29.39 61.15
CA VAL A 451 -28.30 -28.52 62.19
C VAL A 451 -29.20 -28.41 63.42
N LYS A 452 -30.52 -28.40 63.24
CA LYS A 452 -31.52 -28.45 64.31
C LYS A 452 -32.49 -29.61 64.07
N ARG A 453 -32.67 -30.47 65.07
CA ARG A 453 -33.57 -31.62 64.97
C ARG A 453 -35.04 -31.15 65.05
N GLY A 454 -35.84 -31.47 64.02
CA GLY A 454 -37.28 -31.20 63.98
C GLY A 454 -37.69 -29.84 63.38
N GLU A 455 -36.74 -29.00 62.97
CA GLU A 455 -36.98 -27.71 62.31
C GLU A 455 -36.39 -27.72 60.89
N GLY A 456 -37.15 -27.27 59.88
CA GLY A 456 -36.67 -27.06 58.51
C GLY A 456 -37.41 -27.87 57.42
N THR A 457 -37.19 -27.49 56.16
CA THR A 457 -37.73 -28.21 54.99
C THR A 457 -36.95 -29.50 54.74
N PRO A 458 -37.59 -30.56 54.19
CA PRO A 458 -36.88 -31.78 53.79
C PRO A 458 -35.68 -31.48 52.90
N PHE A 459 -34.60 -32.26 53.07
CA PHE A 459 -33.40 -32.09 52.27
C PHE A 459 -33.72 -32.35 50.78
N GLN A 460 -33.33 -31.40 49.93
CA GLN A 460 -33.48 -31.49 48.49
C GLN A 460 -32.11 -31.24 47.84
N PRO A 461 -31.42 -32.26 47.32
CA PRO A 461 -30.04 -32.13 46.83
C PRO A 461 -29.88 -31.02 45.77
N PHE A 462 -30.86 -30.88 44.88
CA PHE A 462 -30.88 -29.84 43.85
C PHE A 462 -30.97 -28.44 44.45
N VAL A 463 -31.95 -28.21 45.34
CA VAL A 463 -32.17 -26.91 45.97
C VAL A 463 -31.00 -26.55 46.89
N TYR A 464 -30.46 -27.52 47.63
CA TYR A 464 -29.25 -27.34 48.43
C TYR A 464 -28.05 -26.92 47.57
N THR A 465 -27.82 -27.58 46.43
CA THR A 465 -26.72 -27.24 45.52
C THR A 465 -26.88 -25.83 44.94
N LEU A 466 -28.09 -25.46 44.50
CA LEU A 466 -28.37 -24.10 44.04
C LEU A 466 -28.16 -23.06 45.16
N ASP A 467 -28.56 -23.37 46.39
CA ASP A 467 -28.40 -22.49 47.55
C ASP A 467 -26.92 -22.25 47.92
N LEU A 468 -26.05 -23.23 47.63
CA LEU A 468 -24.60 -23.07 47.75
C LEU A 468 -24.01 -22.19 46.63
N LEU A 469 -24.49 -22.36 45.39
CA LEU A 469 -23.95 -21.65 44.21
C LEU A 469 -24.48 -20.22 44.05
N ILE A 470 -25.67 -19.91 44.58
CA ILE A 470 -26.29 -18.59 44.54
C ILE A 470 -25.99 -17.87 45.87
N PRO A 471 -25.01 -16.95 45.90
CA PRO A 471 -24.57 -16.36 47.17
C PRO A 471 -25.65 -15.45 47.81
N ILE A 472 -26.50 -14.82 46.99
CA ILE A 472 -27.46 -13.80 47.40
C ILE A 472 -28.87 -14.39 47.53
N GLY A 473 -29.53 -14.15 48.67
CA GLY A 473 -30.96 -14.48 48.85
C GLY A 473 -31.29 -15.94 49.15
N GLY A 474 -30.36 -16.68 49.79
CA GLY A 474 -30.39 -18.13 49.95
C GLY A 474 -31.75 -18.81 50.19
N LEU A 475 -31.89 -20.03 49.65
CA LEU A 475 -33.10 -20.85 49.60
C LEU A 475 -33.38 -21.63 50.91
N GLY A 476 -32.60 -21.37 51.96
CA GLY A 476 -32.81 -21.89 53.31
C GLY A 476 -32.28 -23.31 53.58
N GLN A 477 -31.69 -23.98 52.59
CA GLN A 477 -31.14 -25.33 52.70
C GLN A 477 -29.69 -25.31 53.20
N ARG A 478 -28.85 -24.37 52.76
CA ARG A 478 -27.39 -24.34 53.04
C ARG A 478 -27.04 -24.17 54.52
N THR A 479 -27.89 -23.49 55.28
CA THR A 479 -27.73 -23.27 56.73
C THR A 479 -28.46 -24.31 57.58
N ALA A 480 -29.34 -25.11 56.97
CA ALA A 480 -30.14 -26.12 57.67
C ALA A 480 -29.44 -27.49 57.74
N TRP A 481 -28.46 -27.74 56.85
CA TRP A 481 -27.84 -29.04 56.66
C TRP A 481 -26.31 -28.96 56.62
N TYR A 482 -25.63 -29.93 57.25
CA TYR A 482 -24.17 -30.09 57.21
C TYR A 482 -23.77 -31.54 56.91
N TRP A 483 -22.54 -31.74 56.43
CA TRP A 483 -22.01 -33.06 56.08
C TRP A 483 -20.96 -33.52 57.08
N THR A 484 -21.08 -34.77 57.54
CA THR A 484 -20.06 -35.43 58.36
C THR A 484 -18.97 -36.09 57.51
N ASP A 485 -19.27 -36.36 56.24
CA ASP A 485 -18.29 -36.79 55.25
C ASP A 485 -17.41 -35.61 54.85
N ASN A 486 -16.10 -35.72 55.11
CA ASN A 486 -15.13 -34.66 54.82
C ASN A 486 -15.10 -34.29 53.33
N THR A 487 -15.27 -35.25 52.42
CA THR A 487 -15.26 -35.00 50.98
C THR A 487 -16.45 -34.17 50.55
N LEU A 488 -17.66 -34.53 51.00
CA LEU A 488 -18.89 -33.79 50.68
C LEU A 488 -18.90 -32.40 51.35
N GLN A 489 -18.34 -32.28 52.55
CA GLN A 489 -18.23 -30.98 53.22
C GLN A 489 -17.26 -30.04 52.48
N TRP A 490 -16.09 -30.54 52.04
CA TRP A 490 -15.17 -29.76 51.22
C TRP A 490 -15.74 -29.41 49.85
N LEU A 491 -16.52 -30.32 49.24
CA LEU A 491 -17.27 -30.03 48.02
C LEU A 491 -18.26 -28.87 48.21
N ALA A 492 -18.99 -28.84 49.34
CA ALA A 492 -19.91 -27.75 49.66
C ALA A 492 -19.18 -26.40 49.77
N TYR A 493 -18.02 -26.35 50.43
CA TYR A 493 -17.19 -25.14 50.49
C TYR A 493 -16.66 -24.72 49.12
N ALA A 494 -16.23 -25.68 48.29
CA ALA A 494 -15.78 -25.41 46.93
C ALA A 494 -16.91 -24.81 46.06
N LEU A 495 -18.12 -25.34 46.16
CA LEU A 495 -19.29 -24.83 45.44
C LEU A 495 -19.67 -23.41 45.89
N ILE A 496 -19.57 -23.09 47.17
CA ILE A 496 -19.77 -21.71 47.67
C ILE A 496 -18.74 -20.76 47.05
N ALA A 497 -17.45 -21.14 47.09
CA ALA A 497 -16.38 -20.32 46.52
C ALA A 497 -16.57 -20.11 45.01
N LEU A 498 -16.91 -21.17 44.27
CA LEU A 498 -17.20 -21.11 42.83
C LEU A 498 -18.44 -20.27 42.53
N GLY A 499 -19.48 -20.33 43.36
CA GLY A 499 -20.69 -19.51 43.26
C GLY A 499 -20.38 -18.01 43.33
N TRP A 500 -19.53 -17.59 44.27
CA TRP A 500 -19.04 -16.21 44.36
C TRP A 500 -18.22 -15.79 43.14
N ILE A 501 -17.33 -16.66 42.63
CA ILE A 501 -16.52 -16.39 41.44
C ILE A 501 -17.41 -16.20 40.21
N LEU A 502 -18.36 -17.12 39.97
CA LEU A 502 -19.30 -17.05 38.85
C LEU A 502 -20.18 -15.80 38.93
N THR A 503 -20.72 -15.51 40.11
CA THR A 503 -21.57 -14.32 40.32
C THR A 503 -20.80 -13.02 40.05
N THR A 504 -19.57 -12.90 40.57
CA THR A 504 -18.72 -11.73 40.33
C THR A 504 -18.39 -11.58 38.85
N ALA A 505 -18.13 -12.69 38.15
CA ALA A 505 -17.81 -12.69 36.74
C ALA A 505 -19.03 -12.34 35.86
N VAL A 506 -20.24 -12.77 36.23
CA VAL A 506 -21.50 -12.36 35.58
C VAL A 506 -21.74 -10.87 35.79
N ILE A 507 -21.62 -10.38 37.03
CA ILE A 507 -21.81 -8.96 37.34
C ILE A 507 -20.83 -8.10 36.53
N ALA A 508 -19.56 -8.49 36.45
CA ALA A 508 -18.55 -7.81 35.64
C ALA A 508 -18.88 -7.85 34.13
N GLY A 509 -19.41 -8.97 33.64
CA GLY A 509 -19.87 -9.09 32.25
C GLY A 509 -21.07 -8.17 31.95
N VAL A 510 -22.07 -8.17 32.84
CA VAL A 510 -23.31 -7.39 32.70
C VAL A 510 -23.03 -5.89 32.83
N THR A 511 -22.23 -5.46 33.82
CA THR A 511 -21.84 -4.04 33.95
C THR A 511 -21.09 -3.55 32.72
N ARG A 512 -20.23 -4.37 32.12
CA ARG A 512 -19.53 -4.03 30.87
C ARG A 512 -20.45 -3.96 29.66
N THR A 513 -21.56 -4.69 29.66
CA THR A 513 -22.62 -4.54 28.65
C THR A 513 -23.53 -3.34 28.90
N LEU A 514 -23.68 -2.90 30.15
CA LEU A 514 -24.53 -1.76 30.54
C LEU A 514 -23.83 -0.40 30.42
N GLN A 515 -22.50 -0.34 30.60
CA GLN A 515 -21.69 0.87 30.33
C GLN A 515 -21.57 1.20 28.83
N LYS A 516 -22.40 0.61 27.97
CA LYS A 516 -22.43 0.82 26.52
C LYS A 516 -23.43 1.88 26.04
N ASN A 517 -24.03 2.66 26.95
CA ASN A 517 -24.77 3.87 26.58
C ASN A 517 -23.96 5.12 26.87
#